data_AF-A0A0D0DPI8-F1
#
_entry.id   AF-A0A0D0DPI8-F1
#
_cell.length_a   1.000
_cell.length_b   1.000
_cell.length_c   1.000
_cell.angle_alpha   90.00
_cell.angle_beta   90.00
_cell.angle_gamma   90.00
#
_symmetry.space_group_name_H-M   'P 1'
#
loop_
_entity.id
_entity.type
_entity.pdbx_description
1 polymer ?
#
loop_
_entity_poly.entity_id
_entity_poly.type
_entity_poly.pdbx_seq_one_letter_code
_entity_poly.pdbx_strand_id
1 'polypeptide(L)' 'FCGPIWTSWTFAMEHYCGFLRAGLRSKHFPWSNLNKCVLHMAYLGQLKVKY' A
#
# COMPACT_ATOMS: atom_id res chain seq x y z
N PHE A 1 14.33 16.57 7.15
CA PHE A 1 13.18 16.50 6.23
C PHE A 1 12.63 17.91 6.03
N CYS A 2 13.10 18.63 5.01
CA CYS A 2 12.67 20.01 4.73
C CYS A 2 12.30 20.13 3.25
N GLY A 3 11.26 19.41 2.85
CA GLY A 3 10.61 19.56 1.55
C GLY A 3 9.16 20.01 1.76
N PRO A 4 8.53 20.64 0.78
CA PRO A 4 7.13 21.05 0.90
C PRO A 4 6.25 19.84 1.21
N ILE A 5 5.22 20.03 2.04
CA ILE A 5 4.33 18.98 2.54
C ILE A 5 3.65 18.17 1.42
N TRP A 6 3.49 18.77 0.24
CA TRP A 6 2.98 18.09 -0.94
C TRP A 6 3.95 16.99 -1.40
N THR A 7 5.27 17.17 -1.27
CA THR A 7 6.26 16.19 -1.72
C THR A 7 6.26 14.96 -0.83
N SER A 8 6.10 15.13 0.48
CA SER A 8 5.94 13.98 1.39
C SER A 8 4.63 13.24 1.15
N TRP A 9 3.54 13.96 0.86
CA TRP A 9 2.26 13.34 0.50
C TRP A 9 2.33 12.59 -0.84
N THR A 10 2.88 13.22 -1.88
CA THR A 10 3.08 12.61 -3.20
C THR A 10 3.94 11.37 -3.09
N PHE A 11 5.06 11.42 -2.36
CA PHE A 11 5.91 10.25 -2.14
C PHE A 11 5.16 9.11 -1.43
N ALA A 12 4.41 9.42 -0.37
CA ALA A 12 3.60 8.43 0.34
C ALA A 12 2.53 7.80 -0.57
N MET A 13 1.88 8.62 -1.40
CA MET A 13 0.88 8.16 -2.37
C MET A 13 1.49 7.33 -3.49
N GLU A 14 2.65 7.71 -4.03
CA GLU A 14 3.34 6.93 -5.06
C GLU A 14 3.75 5.55 -4.52
N HIS A 15 4.27 5.50 -3.31
CA HIS A 15 4.62 4.24 -2.67
C HIS A 15 3.38 3.35 -2.44
N TYR A 16 2.27 3.94 -1.99
CA TYR A 16 1.00 3.23 -1.81
C TYR A 16 0.42 2.72 -3.14
N CYS A 17 0.37 3.57 -4.17
CA CYS A 17 -0.08 3.20 -5.51
C CYS A 17 0.79 2.12 -6.16
N GLY A 18 2.11 2.15 -5.95
CA GLY A 18 3.03 1.09 -6.39
C GLY A 18 2.68 -0.26 -5.76
N PHE A 19 2.36 -0.26 -4.47
CA PHE A 19 1.92 -1.46 -3.75
C PHE A 19 0.59 -2.01 -4.28
N LEU A 20 -0.40 -1.14 -4.49
CA LEU A 20 -1.69 -1.54 -5.08
C LEU A 20 -1.51 -2.12 -6.49
N ARG A 21 -0.61 -1.52 -7.28
CA ARG A 21 -0.28 -2.01 -8.63
C ARG A 21 0.36 -3.40 -8.60
N ALA A 22 1.17 -3.72 -7.58
CA ALA A 22 1.71 -5.05 -7.39
C ALA A 22 0.61 -6.10 -7.12
N GLY A 23 -0.43 -5.74 -6.35
CA GLY A 23 -1.62 -6.58 -6.13
C GLY A 23 -2.43 -6.81 -7.42
N LEU A 24 -2.46 -5.80 -8.30
CA LEU A 24 -3.12 -5.86 -9.61
C LEU A 24 -2.32 -6.62 -10.70
N ARG A 25 -1.11 -7.10 -10.40
CA ARG A 25 -0.27 -7.82 -11.37
C ARG A 25 -0.90 -9.10 -11.92
N SER A 26 -1.84 -9.70 -11.18
CA SER A 26 -2.56 -10.90 -11.62
C SER A 26 -3.72 -10.55 -12.54
N LYS A 27 -3.65 -11.04 -13.79
CA LYS A 27 -4.68 -10.84 -14.83
C LYS A 27 -5.98 -11.60 -14.58
N HIS A 28 -5.94 -12.71 -13.84
CA HIS A 28 -7.08 -13.61 -13.72
C HIS A 28 -8.04 -13.21 -12.59
N PHE A 29 -7.50 -12.74 -11.46
CA PHE A 29 -8.30 -12.32 -10.29
C PHE A 29 -7.74 -11.03 -9.64
N PRO A 30 -7.79 -9.89 -10.36
CA PRO A 30 -7.18 -8.65 -9.90
C PRO A 30 -7.76 -8.17 -8.56
N TRP A 31 -9.08 -8.24 -8.39
CA TRP A 31 -9.77 -7.75 -7.19
C TRP A 31 -9.54 -8.64 -5.97
N SER A 32 -9.55 -9.97 -6.14
CA SER A 32 -9.31 -10.90 -5.03
C SER A 32 -7.87 -10.79 -4.52
N ASN A 33 -6.90 -10.64 -5.42
CA ASN A 33 -5.50 -10.40 -5.05
C ASN A 33 -5.30 -9.03 -4.40
N LEU A 34 -5.95 -7.98 -4.91
CA LEU A 34 -5.90 -6.66 -4.29
C LEU A 34 -6.43 -6.71 -2.86
N ASN A 35 -7.58 -7.35 -2.65
CA ASN A 35 -8.18 -7.49 -1.32
C ASN A 35 -7.25 -8.23 -0.35
N LYS A 36 -6.63 -9.33 -0.78
CA LYS A 36 -5.63 -10.06 0.02
C LYS A 36 -4.43 -9.18 0.37
N CYS A 37 -3.95 -8.38 -0.58
CA CYS A 37 -2.82 -7.47 -0.38
C CYS A 37 -3.16 -6.38 0.64
N VAL A 38 -4.34 -5.77 0.54
CA VAL A 38 -4.83 -4.76 1.51
C VAL A 38 -5.01 -5.37 2.91
N LEU A 39 -5.64 -6.55 3.00
CA LEU A 39 -5.80 -7.26 4.27
C LEU A 39 -4.47 -7.60 4.92
N HIS A 40 -3.49 -8.06 4.13
CA HIS A 40 -2.15 -8.36 4.62
C HIS A 40 -1.45 -7.10 5.14
N MET A 41 -1.56 -5.96 4.45
CA MET A 41 -1.02 -4.69 4.92
C MET A 41 -1.67 -4.22 6.23
N ALA A 42 -3.00 -4.30 6.32
CA ALA A 42 -3.73 -3.95 7.53
C ALA A 42 -3.31 -4.83 8.71
N TYR A 43 -3.14 -6.14 8.48
CA TYR A 43 -2.68 -7.09 9.48
C TYR A 43 -1.26 -6.78 9.97
N LEU A 44 -0.31 -6.53 9.06
CA LEU A 44 1.05 -6.13 9.42
C LEU A 44 1.08 -4.79 10.15
N GLY A 45 0.25 -3.83 9.74
CA GLY A 45 0.09 -2.55 10.42
C GLY A 45 -0.41 -2.73 11.85
N GLN A 46 -1.42 -3.58 12.04
CA GLN A 46 -1.95 -3.92 13.35
C GLN A 46 -0.89 -4.60 14.24
N LEU A 47 -0.12 -5.54 13.68
CA LEU A 47 0.98 -6.19 14.40
C LEU A 47 2.03 -5.19 14.87
N LYS A 48 2.42 -4.24 14.01
CA LYS A 48 3.40 -3.19 14.33
C LYS A 48 2.93 -2.20 15.40
N VAL A 49 1.61 -2.00 15.54
CA VAL A 49 1.06 -1.18 16.62
C VAL A 49 1.01 -1.97 17.94
N LYS A 50 0.84 -3.29 17.84
CA LYS A 50 0.66 -4.17 19.00
C LYS A 50 1.99 -4.59 19.65
N TYR A 51 3.07 -4.67 18.88
CA TYR A 51 4.43 -5.04 19.32
C TYR A 51 5.42 -3.94 18.95
#